data_AF-A0A355DXP6-F1
#
_entry.id   AF-A0A355DXP6-F1
#
_cell.length_a   1.000
_cell.length_b   1.000
_cell.length_c   1.000
_cell.angle_alpha   90.00
_cell.angle_beta   90.00
_cell.angle_gamma   90.00
#
_symmetry.space_group_name_H-M   'P 1'
#
loop_
_entity.id
_entity.type
_entity.pdbx_description
1 polymer ?
#
loop_
_entity_poly.entity_id
_entity_poly.type
_entity_poly.pdbx_seq_one_letter_code
_entity_poly.pdbx_strand_id
1 'polypeptide(L)'
;LPDIYHVHHGSISAALRESAEAAMRDHNPAVTAATITLELGIDIGQLERVIQLNAPFSVSSFLQRLGRTGRRGSPADMRFICTEDKPSDQDSLPEQIPWQLLQCIAIIQLYLEERWIEPIQPLRYPFSLLYHQTMSILAAMGELPVATLAQQVLTLPPFTAISKEEFRQLLHYLIDIDHIQRTETGGIIIGVTGEKIVRNFKFYAVFSEHLEYTVRDESREIGSIVMPPPPGNRFALAGKTWEIWDIDRKSKTLWVKPVEGIGSTSWRSGSGNIHTKVLQRMRRVLFESVDYPYLQKRAKHRLQIVRQLARSAGLDQKTILPLEGNKYCIFPWSGTIAYRTLERVLNFVVREVLDIKRISGKSPYFLTVELGNNNYHELEAELVSFCEKGLTSDDLMVSGEAPKLQKYDEFIPNNLLRKAFATDYMNVEELKI
;
A
#
# COMPACT_ATOMS: atom_id res chain seq x y z
N LEU A 1 12.14 -36.57 -9.87
CA LEU A 1 12.77 -35.68 -8.87
C LEU A 1 11.66 -34.91 -8.19
N PRO A 2 11.76 -34.61 -6.88
CA PRO A 2 10.79 -33.74 -6.21
C PRO A 2 10.74 -32.37 -6.91
N ASP A 3 9.56 -31.75 -6.89
CA ASP A 3 9.39 -30.40 -7.42
C ASP A 3 10.26 -29.43 -6.61
N ILE A 4 11.05 -28.62 -7.31
CA ILE A 4 11.95 -27.63 -6.70
C ILE A 4 11.28 -26.25 -6.63
N TYR A 5 10.08 -26.09 -7.19
CA TYR A 5 9.35 -24.83 -7.22
C TYR A 5 8.33 -24.78 -6.09
N HIS A 6 8.42 -23.72 -5.28
CA HIS A 6 7.54 -23.49 -4.14
C HIS A 6 6.89 -22.11 -4.21
N VAL A 7 5.79 -21.94 -3.48
CA VAL A 7 5.07 -20.66 -3.36
C VAL A 7 4.93 -20.30 -1.88
N HIS A 8 5.24 -19.06 -1.54
CA HIS A 8 5.16 -18.57 -0.17
C HIS A 8 4.49 -17.19 -0.09
N HIS A 9 3.26 -17.15 0.39
CA HIS A 9 2.53 -15.92 0.73
C HIS A 9 1.51 -16.19 1.83
N GLY A 10 0.94 -15.12 2.41
CA GLY A 10 0.08 -15.21 3.60
C GLY A 10 -1.12 -16.16 3.43
N SER A 11 -1.66 -16.23 2.21
CA SER A 11 -2.80 -17.09 1.87
C SER A 11 -2.45 -18.55 1.55
N ILE A 12 -1.19 -18.98 1.73
CA ILE A 12 -0.80 -20.41 1.63
C ILE A 12 -0.86 -21.03 3.02
N SER A 13 -1.34 -22.29 3.10
CA SER A 13 -1.43 -23.02 4.37
C SER A 13 -0.08 -23.13 5.07
N ALA A 14 -0.09 -23.17 6.41
CA ALA A 14 1.13 -23.20 7.22
C ALA A 14 2.06 -24.37 6.83
N ALA A 15 1.49 -25.57 6.64
CA ALA A 15 2.26 -26.75 6.25
C ALA A 15 2.98 -26.59 4.90
N LEU A 16 2.36 -25.92 3.92
CA LEU A 16 2.99 -25.65 2.62
C LEU A 16 4.09 -24.59 2.73
N ARG A 17 3.90 -23.58 3.58
CA ARG A 17 4.93 -22.56 3.88
C ARG A 17 6.13 -23.18 4.59
N GLU A 18 5.91 -23.99 5.62
CA GLU A 18 6.95 -24.72 6.34
C GLU A 18 7.73 -25.67 5.41
N SER A 19 7.04 -26.34 4.48
CA SER A 19 7.69 -27.16 3.46
C SER A 19 8.58 -26.33 2.53
N ALA A 20 8.16 -25.13 2.12
CA ALA A 20 8.98 -24.23 1.31
C ALA A 20 10.19 -23.72 2.11
N GLU A 21 9.99 -23.31 3.36
CA GLU A 21 11.06 -22.87 4.27
C GLU A 21 12.09 -23.98 4.56
N ALA A 22 11.65 -25.23 4.68
CA ALA A 22 12.54 -26.39 4.82
C ALA A 22 13.34 -26.62 3.54
N ALA A 23 12.68 -26.63 2.38
CA ALA A 23 13.35 -26.80 1.09
C ALA A 23 14.41 -25.73 0.81
N MET A 24 14.17 -24.48 1.22
CA MET A 24 15.14 -23.39 1.09
C MET A 24 16.32 -23.47 2.07
N ARG A 25 16.16 -24.16 3.21
CA ARG A 25 17.23 -24.39 4.20
C ARG A 25 18.13 -25.56 3.82
N ASP A 26 17.59 -26.55 3.12
CA ASP A 26 18.34 -27.72 2.67
C ASP A 26 19.34 -27.35 1.56
N HIS A 27 20.35 -28.20 1.36
CA HIS A 27 21.36 -28.02 0.30
C HIS A 27 20.90 -28.50 -1.09
N ASN A 28 19.61 -28.80 -1.23
CA ASN A 28 19.03 -29.19 -2.51
C ASN A 28 18.60 -27.93 -3.29
N PRO A 29 18.60 -27.97 -4.63
CA PRO A 29 18.06 -26.86 -5.42
C PRO A 29 16.60 -26.59 -5.06
N ALA A 30 16.29 -25.35 -4.69
CA ALA A 30 14.93 -24.89 -4.41
C ALA A 30 14.74 -23.46 -4.92
N VAL A 31 13.55 -23.20 -5.48
CA VAL A 31 13.13 -21.88 -5.98
C VAL A 31 11.79 -21.56 -5.38
N THR A 32 11.74 -20.55 -4.50
CA THR A 32 10.48 -20.12 -3.88
C THR A 32 10.04 -18.77 -4.44
N ALA A 33 8.85 -18.73 -5.04
CA ALA A 33 8.18 -17.49 -5.41
C ALA A 33 7.41 -16.94 -4.19
N ALA A 34 7.74 -15.73 -3.77
CA ALA A 34 7.15 -15.15 -2.57
C ALA A 34 6.71 -13.69 -2.69
N THR A 35 5.81 -13.29 -1.80
CA THR A 35 5.44 -11.89 -1.56
C THR A 35 6.35 -11.29 -0.46
N ILE A 36 5.89 -10.27 0.26
CA ILE A 36 6.61 -9.68 1.42
C ILE A 36 6.88 -10.69 2.55
N THR A 37 6.26 -11.88 2.50
CA THR A 37 6.37 -12.88 3.56
C THR A 37 7.78 -13.45 3.78
N LEU A 38 8.66 -13.41 2.77
CA LEU A 38 10.06 -13.82 2.93
C LEU A 38 11.03 -12.63 3.11
N GLU A 39 10.50 -11.41 3.19
CA GLU A 39 11.31 -10.19 3.30
C GLU A 39 11.86 -9.99 4.72
N LEU A 40 11.07 -10.32 5.73
CA LEU A 40 11.32 -9.99 7.14
C LEU A 40 11.49 -11.25 8.00
N GLY A 41 12.51 -11.22 8.87
CA GLY A 41 12.57 -12.01 10.11
C GLY A 41 12.81 -13.52 10.02
N ILE A 42 12.50 -14.19 8.91
CA ILE A 42 12.65 -15.65 8.81
C ILE A 42 14.05 -16.07 8.36
N ASP A 43 14.57 -17.12 8.99
CA ASP A 43 15.84 -17.73 8.60
C ASP A 43 15.62 -18.82 7.55
N ILE A 44 15.60 -18.40 6.29
CA ILE A 44 15.48 -19.28 5.12
C ILE A 44 16.83 -19.83 4.63
N GLY A 45 17.86 -19.83 5.49
CA GLY A 45 19.17 -20.36 5.14
C GLY A 45 20.00 -19.43 4.25
N GLN A 46 20.75 -20.01 3.32
CA GLN A 46 21.69 -19.30 2.45
C GLN A 46 21.10 -19.17 1.04
N LEU A 47 20.49 -18.02 0.74
CA LEU A 47 20.06 -17.73 -0.62
C LEU A 47 21.26 -17.32 -1.49
N GLU A 48 21.39 -17.97 -2.64
CA GLU A 48 22.38 -17.58 -3.64
C GLU A 48 21.97 -16.31 -4.38
N ARG A 49 20.68 -16.17 -4.72
CA ARG A 49 20.16 -15.09 -5.55
C ARG A 49 18.71 -14.76 -5.24
N VAL A 50 18.38 -13.47 -5.33
CA VAL A 50 17.00 -12.98 -5.35
C VAL A 50 16.64 -12.49 -6.76
N ILE A 51 15.50 -12.94 -7.27
CA ILE A 51 14.91 -12.41 -8.51
C ILE A 51 13.69 -11.59 -8.14
N GLN A 52 13.78 -10.29 -8.38
CA GLN A 52 12.75 -9.31 -8.07
C GLN A 52 11.96 -8.98 -9.32
N LEU A 53 10.67 -9.31 -9.32
CA LEU A 53 9.74 -8.87 -10.37
C LEU A 53 9.32 -7.42 -10.10
N ASN A 54 9.56 -6.54 -11.06
CA ASN A 54 9.27 -5.10 -10.99
C ASN A 54 9.93 -4.38 -9.80
N ALA A 55 9.69 -3.09 -9.64
CA ALA A 55 10.32 -2.33 -8.56
C ALA A 55 9.63 -2.64 -7.21
N PRO A 56 10.39 -2.83 -6.10
CA PRO A 56 9.83 -2.76 -4.76
C PRO A 56 9.32 -1.35 -4.49
N PHE A 57 8.40 -1.21 -3.54
CA PHE A 57 7.83 0.10 -3.20
C PHE A 57 8.80 1.03 -2.46
N SER A 58 9.82 0.47 -1.80
CA SER A 58 10.76 1.21 -0.95
C SER A 58 12.20 0.72 -1.08
N VAL A 59 13.15 1.61 -0.77
CA VAL A 59 14.58 1.29 -0.67
C VAL A 59 14.83 0.36 0.51
N SER A 60 14.11 0.54 1.62
CA SER A 60 14.17 -0.39 2.75
C SER A 60 13.80 -1.82 2.34
N SER A 61 12.73 -2.00 1.55
CA SER A 61 12.31 -3.32 1.05
C SER A 61 13.36 -3.94 0.12
N PHE A 62 13.96 -3.13 -0.75
CA PHE A 62 15.09 -3.56 -1.57
C PHE A 62 16.25 -4.09 -0.71
N LEU A 63 16.66 -3.37 0.34
CA LEU A 63 17.77 -3.77 1.20
C LEU A 63 17.46 -5.03 2.02
N GLN A 64 16.24 -5.14 2.55
CA GLN A 64 15.81 -6.33 3.28
C GLN A 64 15.87 -7.58 2.39
N ARG A 65 15.44 -7.47 1.12
CA ARG A 65 15.51 -8.56 0.14
C ARG A 65 16.95 -8.85 -0.29
N LEU A 66 17.74 -7.83 -0.59
CA LEU A 66 19.16 -7.98 -0.94
C LEU A 66 19.93 -8.68 0.19
N GLY A 67 19.67 -8.30 1.44
CA GLY A 67 20.28 -8.87 2.64
C GLY A 67 19.91 -10.34 2.93
N ARG A 68 18.98 -10.93 2.16
CA ARG A 68 18.75 -12.38 2.19
C ARG A 68 19.83 -13.15 1.44
N THR A 69 20.57 -12.49 0.56
CA THR A 69 21.70 -13.05 -0.20
C THR A 69 23.04 -12.56 0.36
N GLY A 70 24.13 -13.20 -0.05
CA GLY A 70 25.48 -12.74 0.33
C GLY A 70 25.86 -12.95 1.79
N ARG A 71 25.29 -13.98 2.45
CA ARG A 71 25.69 -14.36 3.82
C ARG A 71 27.07 -15.04 3.81
N ARG A 72 27.80 -14.94 4.93
CA ARG A 72 29.12 -15.57 5.16
C ARG A 72 30.23 -15.16 4.18
N GLY A 73 30.19 -13.92 3.70
CA GLY A 73 31.26 -13.32 2.88
C GLY A 73 31.10 -13.50 1.37
N SER A 74 30.06 -14.20 0.92
CA SER A 74 29.67 -14.20 -0.50
C SER A 74 29.09 -12.83 -0.90
N PRO A 75 29.28 -12.37 -2.14
CA PRO A 75 28.64 -11.17 -2.62
C PRO A 75 27.12 -11.35 -2.67
N ALA A 76 26.37 -10.30 -2.33
CA ALA A 76 24.92 -10.27 -2.52
C ALA A 76 24.58 -10.21 -4.01
N ASP A 77 23.56 -10.97 -4.44
CA ASP A 77 23.12 -11.02 -5.84
C ASP A 77 21.60 -10.91 -5.92
N MET A 78 21.14 -9.77 -6.44
CA MET A 78 19.74 -9.50 -6.68
C MET A 78 19.56 -9.00 -8.11
N ARG A 79 18.59 -9.58 -8.82
CA ARG A 79 18.27 -9.23 -10.20
C ARG A 79 16.86 -8.70 -10.31
N PHE A 80 16.72 -7.52 -10.90
CA PHE A 80 15.41 -6.93 -11.20
C PHE A 80 14.97 -7.33 -12.60
N ILE A 81 13.76 -7.85 -12.72
CA ILE A 81 13.09 -8.15 -13.98
C ILE A 81 11.92 -7.18 -14.10
N CYS A 82 12.09 -6.14 -14.90
CA CYS A 82 11.03 -5.18 -15.21
C CYS A 82 10.24 -5.70 -16.41
N THR A 83 9.00 -6.13 -16.18
CA THR A 83 8.12 -6.59 -17.24
C THR A 83 7.46 -5.38 -17.88
N GLU A 84 7.57 -5.25 -19.19
CA GLU A 84 6.90 -4.20 -19.98
C GLU A 84 6.29 -4.81 -21.24
N ASP A 85 5.11 -4.32 -21.61
CA ASP A 85 4.60 -4.52 -22.96
C ASP A 85 5.40 -3.65 -23.93
N LYS A 86 5.54 -4.11 -25.18
CA LYS A 86 6.20 -3.31 -26.20
C LYS A 86 5.35 -2.07 -26.45
N PRO A 87 5.88 -0.84 -26.27
CA PRO A 87 5.13 0.37 -26.55
C PRO A 87 4.65 0.38 -28.00
N SER A 88 3.39 0.72 -28.20
CA SER A 88 2.79 1.01 -29.49
C SER A 88 2.97 2.49 -29.82
N ASP A 89 3.07 2.82 -31.10
CA ASP A 89 3.10 4.23 -31.54
C ASP A 89 1.77 4.95 -31.25
N GLN A 90 0.70 4.21 -30.96
CA GLN A 90 -0.61 4.73 -30.56
C GLN A 90 -0.72 5.01 -29.04
N ASP A 91 0.25 4.54 -28.24
CA ASP A 91 0.20 4.74 -26.81
C ASP A 91 0.49 6.20 -26.47
N SER A 92 -0.26 6.76 -25.52
CA SER A 92 0.05 8.09 -25.02
C SER A 92 1.44 8.14 -24.35
N LEU A 93 2.08 9.31 -24.37
CA LEU A 93 3.40 9.54 -23.75
C LEU A 93 3.59 8.86 -22.38
N PRO A 94 2.71 9.03 -21.36
CA PRO A 94 2.93 8.42 -20.05
C PRO A 94 2.90 6.89 -20.06
N GLU A 95 2.19 6.25 -20.99
CA GLU A 95 2.15 4.79 -21.12
C GLU A 95 3.42 4.24 -21.77
N GLN A 96 4.08 5.05 -22.61
CA GLN A 96 5.37 4.70 -23.21
C GLN A 96 6.55 4.81 -22.23
N ILE A 97 6.35 5.38 -21.03
CA ILE A 97 7.42 5.51 -20.02
C ILE A 97 7.56 4.21 -19.21
N PRO A 98 8.76 3.61 -19.12
CA PRO A 98 8.98 2.36 -18.40
C PRO A 98 9.13 2.63 -16.89
N TRP A 99 8.02 2.97 -16.23
CA TRP A 99 7.99 3.39 -14.82
C TRP A 99 8.70 2.43 -13.86
N GLN A 100 8.53 1.12 -14.06
CA GLN A 100 9.16 0.10 -13.22
C GLN A 100 10.69 0.08 -13.37
N LEU A 101 11.20 0.24 -14.60
CA LEU A 101 12.63 0.36 -14.85
C LEU A 101 13.21 1.60 -14.17
N LEU A 102 12.54 2.75 -14.35
CA LEU A 102 12.96 4.00 -13.73
C LEU A 102 12.97 3.91 -12.20
N GLN A 103 11.95 3.30 -11.60
CA GLN A 103 11.86 3.12 -10.15
C GLN A 103 12.93 2.15 -9.63
N CYS A 104 13.24 1.06 -10.36
CA CYS A 104 14.34 0.17 -9.99
C CYS A 104 15.67 0.91 -9.98
N ILE A 105 15.97 1.70 -11.02
CA ILE A 105 17.17 2.52 -11.09
C ILE A 105 17.19 3.50 -9.91
N ALA A 106 16.09 4.24 -9.68
CA ALA A 106 16.00 5.22 -8.62
C ALA A 106 16.25 4.64 -7.23
N ILE A 107 15.65 3.49 -6.92
CA ILE A 107 15.84 2.79 -5.64
C ILE A 107 17.31 2.37 -5.45
N ILE A 108 17.92 1.79 -6.49
CA ILE A 108 19.34 1.40 -6.45
C ILE A 108 20.22 2.64 -6.26
N GLN A 109 19.97 3.72 -7.01
CA GLN A 109 20.77 4.94 -6.95
C GLN A 109 20.64 5.66 -5.60
N LEU A 110 19.43 5.77 -5.04
CA LEU A 110 19.24 6.37 -3.71
C LEU A 110 20.08 5.68 -2.64
N TYR A 111 20.18 4.35 -2.70
CA TYR A 111 21.06 3.63 -1.78
C TYR A 111 22.54 3.78 -2.15
N LEU A 112 22.90 3.64 -3.42
CA LEU A 112 24.31 3.67 -3.86
C LEU A 112 24.96 5.04 -3.65
N GLU A 113 24.24 6.12 -3.95
CA GLU A 113 24.72 7.51 -3.91
C GLU A 113 24.61 8.11 -2.50
N GLU A 114 23.51 7.83 -1.78
CA GLU A 114 23.17 8.56 -0.55
C GLU A 114 23.02 7.67 0.69
N ARG A 115 23.05 6.34 0.54
CA ARG A 115 22.68 5.37 1.61
C ARG A 115 21.31 5.67 2.20
N TRP A 116 20.42 6.27 1.41
CA TRP A 116 19.14 6.74 1.89
C TRP A 116 18.13 5.61 1.96
N ILE A 117 17.37 5.57 3.06
CA ILE A 117 16.17 4.76 3.22
C ILE A 117 15.03 5.69 3.64
N GLU A 118 13.79 5.28 3.35
CA GLU A 118 12.61 6.02 3.74
C GLU A 118 12.59 6.25 5.26
N PRO A 119 12.31 7.48 5.74
CA PRO A 119 12.10 7.71 7.17
C PRO A 119 10.85 6.96 7.64
N ILE A 120 10.89 6.45 8.87
CA ILE A 120 9.71 5.88 9.51
C ILE A 120 8.75 7.04 9.84
N GLN A 121 7.56 7.02 9.26
CA GLN A 121 6.51 7.98 9.52
C GLN A 121 5.39 7.31 10.32
N PRO A 122 5.41 7.43 11.67
CA PRO A 122 4.29 6.96 12.48
C PRO A 122 3.07 7.85 12.22
N LEU A 123 1.87 7.27 12.34
CA LEU A 123 0.63 8.04 12.36
C LEU A 123 0.65 9.01 13.55
N ARG A 124 0.30 10.27 13.31
CA ARG A 124 0.21 11.29 14.35
C ARG A 124 -1.07 11.11 15.18
N TYR A 125 -2.17 10.70 14.56
CA TYR A 125 -3.44 10.48 15.24
C TYR A 125 -3.97 9.05 15.02
N PRO A 126 -3.37 8.03 15.64
CA PRO A 126 -3.78 6.63 15.49
C PRO A 126 -5.03 6.29 16.32
N PHE A 127 -6.18 6.93 16.03
CA PHE A 127 -7.41 6.78 16.83
C PHE A 127 -7.96 5.34 16.88
N SER A 128 -7.85 4.57 15.80
CA SER A 128 -8.18 3.12 15.82
C SER A 128 -7.33 2.35 16.85
N LEU A 129 -6.04 2.68 16.97
CA LEU A 129 -5.18 2.08 17.98
C LEU A 129 -5.53 2.61 19.38
N LEU A 130 -5.89 3.88 19.52
CA LEU A 130 -6.36 4.48 20.77
C LEU A 130 -7.60 3.75 21.29
N TYR A 131 -8.60 3.50 20.45
CA TYR A 131 -9.77 2.68 20.78
C TYR A 131 -9.34 1.28 21.26
N HIS A 132 -8.51 0.59 20.47
CA HIS A 132 -8.07 -0.76 20.79
C HIS A 132 -7.37 -0.84 22.17
N GLN A 133 -6.42 0.07 22.44
CA GLN A 133 -5.70 0.09 23.71
C GLN A 133 -6.61 0.46 24.89
N THR A 134 -7.57 1.38 24.68
CA THR A 134 -8.56 1.75 25.69
C THR A 134 -9.42 0.55 26.09
N MET A 135 -9.98 -0.15 25.10
CA MET A 135 -10.81 -1.34 25.32
C MET A 135 -9.99 -2.48 25.94
N SER A 136 -8.72 -2.65 25.53
CA SER A 136 -7.84 -3.69 26.07
C SER A 136 -7.51 -3.47 27.56
N ILE A 137 -7.22 -2.23 27.96
CA ILE A 137 -6.92 -1.88 29.35
C ILE A 137 -8.14 -2.11 30.23
N LEU A 138 -9.33 -1.67 29.79
CA LEU A 138 -10.58 -1.91 30.51
C LEU A 138 -10.92 -3.39 30.63
N ALA A 139 -10.72 -4.17 29.56
CA ALA A 139 -10.92 -5.62 29.59
C ALA A 139 -9.96 -6.34 30.55
N ALA A 140 -8.73 -5.84 30.69
CA ALA A 140 -7.72 -6.44 31.56
C ALA A 140 -7.87 -6.04 33.04
N MET A 141 -8.27 -4.79 33.31
CA MET A 141 -8.28 -4.23 34.68
C MET A 141 -9.68 -4.14 35.29
N GLY A 142 -10.73 -4.29 34.50
CA GLY A 142 -12.10 -4.08 34.95
C GLY A 142 -12.42 -2.59 35.12
N GLU A 143 -12.98 -2.23 36.28
CA GLU A 143 -13.39 -0.86 36.57
C GLU A 143 -12.20 0.06 36.83
N LEU A 144 -12.13 1.16 36.09
CA LEU A 144 -11.11 2.20 36.27
C LEU A 144 -11.73 3.60 36.37
N PRO A 145 -11.21 4.48 37.25
CA PRO A 145 -11.49 5.90 37.16
C PRO A 145 -11.02 6.47 35.82
N VAL A 146 -11.77 7.43 35.26
CA VAL A 146 -11.45 8.06 33.96
C VAL A 146 -10.02 8.63 33.93
N ALA A 147 -9.59 9.24 35.03
CA ALA A 147 -8.25 9.82 35.14
C ALA A 147 -7.15 8.76 35.06
N THR A 148 -7.35 7.61 35.72
CA THR A 148 -6.41 6.48 35.70
C THR A 148 -6.34 5.86 34.32
N LEU A 149 -7.49 5.65 33.66
CA LEU A 149 -7.56 5.16 32.29
C LEU A 149 -6.82 6.09 31.33
N ALA A 150 -7.09 7.40 31.41
CA ALA A 150 -6.41 8.41 30.59
C ALA A 150 -4.89 8.43 30.83
N GLN A 151 -4.44 8.29 32.09
CA GLN A 151 -3.02 8.24 32.42
C GLN A 151 -2.34 7.01 31.83
N GLN A 152 -2.98 5.84 31.87
CA GLN A 152 -2.40 4.63 31.31
C GLN A 152 -2.39 4.63 29.78
N VAL A 153 -3.47 5.12 29.15
CA VAL A 153 -3.58 5.16 27.69
C VAL A 153 -2.68 6.26 27.13
N LEU A 154 -2.91 7.53 27.49
CA LEU A 154 -2.29 8.67 26.81
C LEU A 154 -0.78 8.82 27.07
N THR A 155 -0.21 8.07 28.03
CA THR A 155 1.25 8.04 28.23
C THR A 155 1.97 7.07 27.28
N LEU A 156 1.24 6.25 26.53
CA LEU A 156 1.83 5.38 25.51
C LEU A 156 2.41 6.22 24.35
N PRO A 157 3.63 5.92 23.87
CA PRO A 157 4.31 6.73 22.85
C PRO A 157 3.49 7.06 21.58
N PRO A 158 2.65 6.16 21.03
CA PRO A 158 1.84 6.47 19.85
C PRO A 158 0.78 7.57 20.05
N PHE A 159 0.44 7.94 21.29
CA PHE A 159 -0.67 8.85 21.59
C PHE A 159 -0.22 10.24 22.06
N THR A 160 1.07 10.55 21.92
CA THR A 160 1.66 11.82 22.38
C THR A 160 1.01 13.07 21.77
N ALA A 161 0.48 12.99 20.55
CA ALA A 161 -0.20 14.10 19.89
C ALA A 161 -1.70 14.20 20.24
N ILE A 162 -2.27 13.21 20.95
CA ILE A 162 -3.70 13.13 21.25
C ILE A 162 -3.97 13.89 22.55
N SER A 163 -4.86 14.87 22.48
CA SER A 163 -5.26 15.67 23.63
C SER A 163 -6.23 14.91 24.54
N LYS A 164 -6.27 15.33 25.81
CA LYS A 164 -7.26 14.82 26.79
C LYS A 164 -8.71 15.06 26.34
N GLU A 165 -8.93 16.15 25.61
CA GLU A 165 -10.25 16.53 25.09
C GLU A 165 -10.70 15.58 23.98
N GLU A 166 -9.82 15.23 23.04
CA GLU A 166 -10.11 14.22 22.01
C GLU A 166 -10.34 12.83 22.62
N PHE A 167 -9.56 12.47 23.64
CA PHE A 167 -9.79 11.24 24.37
C PHE A 167 -11.15 11.23 25.07
N ARG A 168 -11.55 12.35 25.68
CA ARG A 168 -12.88 12.52 26.29
C ARG A 168 -14.00 12.37 25.26
N GLN A 169 -13.83 12.94 24.06
CA GLN A 169 -14.78 12.79 22.96
C GLN A 169 -14.92 11.32 22.53
N LEU A 170 -13.80 10.60 22.43
CA LEU A 170 -13.83 9.15 22.19
C LEU A 170 -14.63 8.43 23.29
N LEU A 171 -14.30 8.66 24.57
CA LEU A 171 -14.99 7.99 25.67
C LEU A 171 -16.50 8.28 25.69
N HIS A 172 -16.92 9.52 25.42
CA HIS A 172 -18.34 9.85 25.33
C HIS A 172 -19.02 9.07 24.20
N TYR A 173 -18.41 9.04 23.02
CA TYR A 173 -18.93 8.26 21.90
C TYR A 173 -19.01 6.76 22.21
N LEU A 174 -18.00 6.21 22.90
CA LEU A 174 -18.00 4.80 23.31
C LEU A 174 -19.09 4.47 24.33
N ILE A 175 -19.51 5.43 25.15
CA ILE A 175 -20.67 5.29 26.03
C ILE A 175 -21.96 5.28 25.18
N ASP A 176 -22.08 6.19 24.23
CA ASP A 176 -23.26 6.32 23.37
C ASP A 176 -23.52 5.06 22.54
N ILE A 177 -22.46 4.35 22.13
CA ILE A 177 -22.55 3.08 21.38
C ILE A 177 -22.47 1.83 22.29
N ASP A 178 -22.57 1.98 23.61
CA ASP A 178 -22.55 0.88 24.60
C ASP A 178 -21.29 -0.01 24.54
N HIS A 179 -20.17 0.57 24.11
CA HIS A 179 -18.86 -0.09 24.15
C HIS A 179 -18.23 -0.01 25.54
N ILE A 180 -18.45 1.09 26.24
CA ILE A 180 -18.08 1.28 27.63
C ILE A 180 -19.28 1.85 28.39
N GLN A 181 -19.29 1.72 29.71
CA GLN A 181 -20.35 2.25 30.55
C GLN A 181 -19.77 2.84 31.84
N ARG A 182 -20.46 3.85 32.40
CA ARG A 182 -20.10 4.43 33.69
C ARG A 182 -20.77 3.65 34.81
N THR A 183 -20.01 3.39 35.87
CA THR A 183 -20.52 2.78 37.10
C THR A 183 -21.09 3.85 38.04
N GLU A 184 -21.86 3.42 39.04
CA GLU A 184 -22.42 4.30 40.07
C GLU A 184 -21.32 4.98 40.91
N THR A 185 -20.18 4.31 41.06
CA THR A 185 -18.95 4.76 41.71
C THR A 185 -18.15 5.76 40.87
N GLY A 186 -18.57 6.06 39.64
CA GLY A 186 -17.92 7.02 38.73
C GLY A 186 -16.75 6.45 37.94
N GLY A 187 -16.51 5.14 38.02
CA GLY A 187 -15.57 4.42 37.17
C GLY A 187 -16.14 4.12 35.78
N ILE A 188 -15.30 3.57 34.91
CA ILE A 188 -15.66 3.09 33.58
C ILE A 188 -15.35 1.59 33.51
N ILE A 189 -16.26 0.82 32.94
CA ILE A 189 -16.11 -0.60 32.59
C ILE A 189 -16.50 -0.83 31.13
N ILE A 190 -16.22 -2.03 30.62
CA ILE A 190 -16.74 -2.49 29.31
C ILE A 190 -18.28 -2.58 29.35
N GLY A 191 -18.91 -2.05 28.30
CA GLY A 191 -20.36 -2.11 28.08
C GLY A 191 -20.79 -3.43 27.43
N VAL A 192 -22.10 -3.65 27.29
CA VAL A 192 -22.63 -4.94 26.81
C VAL A 192 -22.24 -5.19 25.36
N THR A 193 -22.29 -4.15 24.53
CA THR A 193 -21.85 -4.23 23.13
C THR A 193 -20.33 -4.35 23.03
N GLY A 194 -19.59 -3.63 23.88
CA GLY A 194 -18.13 -3.74 23.98
C GLY A 194 -17.63 -5.13 24.36
N GLU A 195 -18.34 -5.84 25.24
CA GLU A 195 -18.01 -7.20 25.68
C GLU A 195 -17.97 -8.18 24.49
N LYS A 196 -18.90 -8.02 23.53
CA LYS A 196 -18.94 -8.84 22.31
C LYS A 196 -17.71 -8.63 21.44
N ILE A 197 -17.14 -7.43 21.45
CA ILE A 197 -15.95 -7.07 20.68
C ILE A 197 -14.72 -7.68 21.34
N VAL A 198 -14.48 -7.41 22.62
CA VAL A 198 -13.26 -7.85 23.32
C VAL A 198 -13.19 -9.37 23.53
N ARG A 199 -14.34 -10.07 23.58
CA ARG A 199 -14.38 -11.54 23.63
C ARG A 199 -14.02 -12.21 22.31
N ASN A 200 -14.08 -11.49 21.20
CA ASN A 200 -13.69 -12.05 19.92
C ASN A 200 -12.16 -12.09 19.85
N PHE A 201 -11.55 -13.28 19.70
CA PHE A 201 -10.09 -13.40 19.62
C PHE A 201 -9.47 -12.53 18.51
N LYS A 202 -10.24 -12.19 17.47
CA LYS A 202 -9.82 -11.28 16.40
C LYS A 202 -9.57 -9.86 16.90
N PHE A 203 -10.11 -9.48 18.05
CA PHE A 203 -9.92 -8.15 18.64
C PHE A 203 -8.44 -7.83 18.89
N TYR A 204 -7.68 -8.80 19.40
CA TYR A 204 -6.29 -8.56 19.82
C TYR A 204 -5.33 -8.25 18.66
N ALA A 205 -5.70 -8.57 17.41
CA ALA A 205 -4.97 -8.13 16.24
C ALA A 205 -5.34 -6.68 15.88
N VAL A 206 -4.35 -5.80 15.73
CA VAL A 206 -4.59 -4.39 15.38
C VAL A 206 -4.71 -4.12 13.87
N PHE A 207 -4.29 -5.07 13.04
CA PHE A 207 -4.40 -4.98 11.58
C PHE A 207 -5.72 -5.58 11.09
N SER A 208 -6.27 -4.99 10.02
CA SER A 208 -7.49 -5.48 9.38
C SER A 208 -7.25 -6.85 8.75
N GLU A 209 -8.13 -7.80 9.02
CA GLU A 209 -8.18 -9.07 8.32
C GLU A 209 -9.18 -8.98 7.18
N HIS A 210 -8.82 -9.47 6.00
CA HIS A 210 -9.80 -9.64 4.94
C HIS A 210 -10.67 -10.86 5.23
N LEU A 211 -11.92 -10.82 4.80
CA LEU A 211 -12.80 -11.99 4.87
C LEU A 211 -12.30 -13.01 3.85
N GLU A 212 -11.68 -14.07 4.32
CA GLU A 212 -11.11 -15.12 3.49
C GLU A 212 -11.93 -16.41 3.56
N TYR A 213 -11.99 -17.13 2.45
CA TYR A 213 -12.51 -18.49 2.37
C TYR A 213 -11.34 -19.47 2.39
N THR A 214 -11.41 -20.50 3.23
CA THR A 214 -10.42 -21.58 3.29
C THR A 214 -10.61 -22.50 2.10
N VAL A 215 -9.56 -22.73 1.32
CA VAL A 215 -9.53 -23.61 0.14
C VAL A 215 -9.06 -25.00 0.54
N ARG A 216 -9.89 -26.02 0.27
CA ARG A 216 -9.61 -27.42 0.59
C ARG A 216 -9.71 -28.32 -0.64
N ASP A 217 -8.74 -29.20 -0.73
CA ASP A 217 -8.74 -30.36 -1.62
C ASP A 217 -8.91 -31.59 -0.72
N GLU A 218 -10.13 -32.13 -0.68
CA GLU A 218 -10.52 -33.15 0.29
C GLU A 218 -10.10 -32.77 1.74
N SER A 219 -9.38 -33.63 2.46
CA SER A 219 -8.94 -33.34 3.83
C SER A 219 -7.86 -32.24 3.91
N ARG A 220 -7.17 -31.94 2.81
CA ARG A 220 -5.99 -31.07 2.78
C ARG A 220 -6.36 -29.60 2.62
N GLU A 221 -5.86 -28.77 3.51
CA GLU A 221 -5.93 -27.31 3.38
C GLU A 221 -4.83 -26.80 2.44
N ILE A 222 -5.24 -26.12 1.37
CA ILE A 222 -4.33 -25.56 0.37
C ILE A 222 -3.96 -24.11 0.73
N GLY A 223 -4.92 -23.36 1.28
CA GLY A 223 -4.72 -21.96 1.63
C GLY A 223 -6.05 -21.22 1.75
N SER A 224 -6.04 -19.94 1.41
CA SER A 224 -7.22 -19.08 1.50
C SER A 224 -7.33 -18.12 0.32
N ILE A 225 -8.55 -17.67 0.02
CA ILE A 225 -8.81 -16.61 -0.98
C ILE A 225 -9.86 -15.63 -0.48
N VAL A 226 -9.69 -14.34 -0.78
CA VAL A 226 -10.59 -13.27 -0.32
C VAL A 226 -11.92 -13.28 -1.09
N MET A 227 -11.85 -13.43 -2.41
CA MET A 227 -13.01 -13.36 -3.29
C MET A 227 -13.06 -14.61 -4.17
N PRO A 228 -13.79 -15.65 -3.75
CA PRO A 228 -13.92 -16.85 -4.57
C PRO A 228 -14.61 -16.56 -5.89
N PRO A 229 -14.09 -17.09 -7.01
CA PRO A 229 -14.87 -17.27 -8.22
C PRO A 229 -16.14 -18.12 -7.96
N PRO A 230 -17.16 -18.04 -8.83
CA PRO A 230 -18.31 -18.93 -8.78
C PRO A 230 -17.92 -20.42 -8.93
N PRO A 231 -18.75 -21.37 -8.45
CA PRO A 231 -18.57 -22.79 -8.76
C PRO A 231 -18.50 -23.04 -10.27
N GLY A 232 -17.63 -23.95 -10.69
CA GLY A 232 -17.32 -24.24 -12.10
C GLY A 232 -16.19 -23.38 -12.68
N ASN A 233 -15.80 -22.29 -12.02
CA ASN A 233 -14.67 -21.47 -12.45
C ASN A 233 -13.34 -22.02 -11.92
N ARG A 234 -12.25 -21.61 -12.59
CA ARG A 234 -10.88 -22.02 -12.28
C ARG A 234 -10.07 -20.86 -11.70
N PHE A 235 -9.20 -21.15 -10.75
CA PHE A 235 -8.26 -20.18 -10.19
C PHE A 235 -6.91 -20.82 -9.86
N ALA A 236 -5.87 -20.00 -9.71
CA ALA A 236 -4.53 -20.46 -9.36
C ALA A 236 -4.21 -20.20 -7.87
N LEU A 237 -3.77 -21.23 -7.16
CA LEU A 237 -3.33 -21.18 -5.75
C LEU A 237 -2.22 -22.20 -5.52
N ALA A 238 -1.19 -21.83 -4.74
CA ALA A 238 -0.04 -22.70 -4.45
C ALA A 238 0.66 -23.25 -5.72
N GLY A 239 0.70 -22.44 -6.79
CA GLY A 239 1.34 -22.83 -8.07
C GLY A 239 0.54 -23.84 -8.90
N LYS A 240 -0.69 -24.18 -8.51
CA LYS A 240 -1.58 -25.11 -9.22
C LYS A 240 -2.89 -24.45 -9.58
N THR A 241 -3.57 -24.99 -10.60
CA THR A 241 -4.91 -24.57 -11.00
C THR A 241 -5.97 -25.48 -10.38
N TRP A 242 -7.00 -24.86 -9.83
CA TRP A 242 -8.06 -25.48 -9.07
C TRP A 242 -9.42 -25.12 -9.68
N GLU A 243 -10.31 -26.12 -9.83
CA GLU A 243 -11.71 -25.90 -10.19
C GLU A 243 -12.58 -26.00 -8.93
N ILE A 244 -13.44 -25.01 -8.73
CA ILE A 244 -14.34 -24.96 -7.57
C ILE A 244 -15.55 -25.83 -7.88
N TRP A 245 -15.84 -26.80 -7.03
CA TRP A 245 -17.05 -27.60 -7.16
C TRP A 245 -18.11 -27.29 -6.09
N ASP A 246 -17.72 -26.74 -4.93
CA ASP A 246 -18.67 -26.28 -3.92
C ASP A 246 -18.13 -25.12 -3.06
N ILE A 247 -19.04 -24.32 -2.51
CA ILE A 247 -18.76 -23.17 -1.63
C ILE A 247 -19.73 -23.19 -0.45
N ASP A 248 -19.22 -23.55 0.74
CA ASP A 248 -19.95 -23.38 1.98
C ASP A 248 -19.72 -21.95 2.52
N ARG A 249 -20.71 -21.07 2.33
CA ARG A 249 -20.66 -19.69 2.79
C ARG A 249 -20.77 -19.55 4.31
N LYS A 250 -21.35 -20.54 5.00
CA LYS A 250 -21.52 -20.52 6.45
C LYS A 250 -20.21 -20.87 7.14
N SER A 251 -19.54 -21.92 6.68
CA SER A 251 -18.21 -22.29 7.17
C SER A 251 -17.06 -21.53 6.50
N LYS A 252 -17.36 -20.76 5.45
CA LYS A 252 -16.38 -20.07 4.57
C LYS A 252 -15.35 -21.03 3.99
N THR A 253 -15.80 -22.20 3.55
CA THR A 253 -14.95 -23.23 2.96
C THR A 253 -15.24 -23.37 1.47
N LEU A 254 -14.18 -23.42 0.68
CA LEU A 254 -14.16 -23.68 -0.75
C LEU A 254 -13.63 -25.08 -1.01
N TRP A 255 -14.43 -25.90 -1.68
CA TRP A 255 -14.02 -27.23 -2.08
C TRP A 255 -13.58 -27.21 -3.54
N VAL A 256 -12.37 -27.68 -3.77
CA VAL A 256 -11.72 -27.64 -5.07
C VAL A 256 -11.20 -29.01 -5.48
N LYS A 257 -10.95 -29.16 -6.79
CA LYS A 257 -10.23 -30.29 -7.36
C LYS A 257 -9.12 -29.78 -8.29
N PRO A 258 -7.97 -30.46 -8.38
CA PRO A 258 -6.89 -30.06 -9.26
C PRO A 258 -7.30 -30.25 -10.73
N VAL A 259 -6.95 -29.29 -11.59
CA VAL A 259 -7.19 -29.36 -13.04
C VAL A 259 -6.00 -28.84 -13.83
N GLU A 260 -5.82 -29.33 -15.06
CA GLU A 260 -4.80 -28.80 -15.98
C GLU A 260 -5.25 -27.49 -16.63
N GLY A 261 -4.29 -26.62 -16.94
CA GLY A 261 -4.49 -25.33 -17.61
C GLY A 261 -4.20 -24.11 -16.72
N ILE A 262 -4.45 -22.91 -17.27
CA ILE A 262 -4.16 -21.63 -16.61
C ILE A 262 -5.40 -21.16 -15.85
N GLY A 263 -5.33 -21.13 -14.52
CA GLY A 263 -6.32 -20.48 -13.66
C GLY A 263 -6.10 -18.97 -13.58
N SER A 264 -7.17 -18.22 -13.36
CA SER A 264 -7.03 -16.79 -13.04
C SER A 264 -6.38 -16.62 -11.66
N THR A 265 -5.48 -15.65 -11.54
CA THR A 265 -4.84 -15.30 -10.27
C THR A 265 -5.64 -14.18 -9.61
N SER A 266 -6.27 -14.47 -8.47
CA SER A 266 -7.01 -13.45 -7.69
C SER A 266 -6.12 -12.89 -6.57
N TRP A 267 -5.02 -12.23 -6.93
CA TRP A 267 -4.14 -11.58 -5.96
C TRP A 267 -4.20 -10.07 -6.14
N ARG A 268 -4.75 -9.34 -5.16
CA ARG A 268 -4.42 -7.93 -4.99
C ARG A 268 -3.20 -7.87 -4.08
N SER A 269 -2.02 -7.65 -4.65
CA SER A 269 -0.87 -7.25 -3.84
C SER A 269 -1.24 -5.95 -3.09
N GLY A 270 -0.94 -5.90 -1.79
CA GLY A 270 -1.14 -4.68 -1.01
C GLY A 270 -0.38 -3.51 -1.64
N SER A 271 -1.04 -2.35 -1.76
CA SER A 271 -0.42 -1.14 -2.29
C SER A 271 0.56 -0.57 -1.26
N GLY A 272 1.87 -0.66 -1.53
CA GLY A 272 2.86 0.11 -0.79
C GLY A 272 2.86 1.57 -1.23
N ASN A 273 3.18 2.48 -0.31
CA ASN A 273 3.43 3.88 -0.65
C ASN A 273 4.87 4.03 -1.16
N ILE A 274 5.04 4.83 -2.21
CA ILE A 274 6.35 5.22 -2.72
C ILE A 274 6.64 6.64 -2.23
N HIS A 275 7.82 6.85 -1.68
CA HIS A 275 8.25 8.15 -1.13
C HIS A 275 8.62 9.14 -2.24
N THR A 276 8.36 10.43 -2.03
CA THR A 276 8.61 11.54 -2.98
C THR A 276 10.04 11.56 -3.53
N LYS A 277 11.03 11.33 -2.66
CA LYS A 277 12.43 11.24 -3.06
C LYS A 277 12.72 10.17 -4.13
N VAL A 278 11.97 9.07 -4.16
CA VAL A 278 12.08 8.04 -5.22
C VAL A 278 11.63 8.62 -6.57
N LEU A 279 10.49 9.30 -6.61
CA LEU A 279 9.96 9.92 -7.84
C LEU A 279 10.86 11.06 -8.33
N GLN A 280 11.41 11.85 -7.41
CA GLN A 280 12.41 12.89 -7.73
C GLN A 280 13.68 12.26 -8.31
N ARG A 281 14.18 11.16 -7.75
CA ARG A 281 15.31 10.43 -8.33
C ARG A 281 14.96 9.84 -9.68
N MET A 282 13.75 9.31 -9.89
CA MET A 282 13.27 8.84 -11.20
C MET A 282 13.27 9.97 -12.24
N ARG A 283 12.80 11.17 -11.88
CA ARG A 283 12.89 12.36 -12.74
C ARG A 283 14.35 12.65 -13.12
N ARG A 284 15.26 12.59 -12.16
CA ARG A 284 16.70 12.76 -12.42
C ARG A 284 17.25 11.67 -13.36
N VAL A 285 16.86 10.41 -13.19
CA VAL A 285 17.22 9.29 -14.09
C VAL A 285 16.82 9.59 -15.54
N LEU A 286 15.65 10.19 -15.76
CA LEU A 286 15.13 10.55 -17.09
C LEU A 286 15.90 11.66 -17.79
N PHE A 287 16.51 12.59 -17.04
CA PHE A 287 17.13 13.78 -17.65
C PHE A 287 18.64 13.82 -17.54
N GLU A 288 19.26 12.98 -16.71
CA GLU A 288 20.70 12.85 -16.65
C GLU A 288 21.28 11.95 -17.77
N SER A 289 22.59 12.05 -17.96
CA SER A 289 23.34 11.29 -18.97
C SER A 289 24.20 10.18 -18.37
N VAL A 290 23.90 9.76 -17.13
CA VAL A 290 24.62 8.69 -16.43
C VAL A 290 24.36 7.34 -17.12
N ASP A 291 25.44 6.61 -17.39
CA ASP A 291 25.39 5.19 -17.77
C ASP A 291 25.46 4.33 -16.50
N TYR A 292 24.45 3.52 -16.26
CA TYR A 292 24.42 2.64 -15.11
C TYR A 292 25.02 1.27 -15.48
N PRO A 293 26.17 0.88 -14.91
CA PRO A 293 26.91 -0.29 -15.34
C PRO A 293 26.17 -1.62 -15.10
N TYR A 294 25.25 -1.66 -14.13
CA TYR A 294 24.45 -2.84 -13.81
C TYR A 294 23.28 -3.09 -14.78
N LEU A 295 22.97 -2.14 -15.69
CA LEU A 295 21.91 -2.33 -16.66
C LEU A 295 22.35 -3.23 -17.81
N GLN A 296 21.51 -4.22 -18.12
CA GLN A 296 21.67 -5.09 -19.29
C GLN A 296 21.38 -4.34 -20.60
N LYS A 297 21.88 -4.85 -21.73
CA LYS A 297 21.78 -4.20 -23.07
C LYS A 297 20.38 -3.69 -23.40
N ARG A 298 19.34 -4.51 -23.18
CA ARG A 298 17.94 -4.13 -23.45
C ARG A 298 17.45 -3.01 -22.55
N ALA A 299 17.79 -3.04 -21.26
CA ALA A 299 17.42 -1.99 -20.31
C ALA A 299 18.13 -0.67 -20.61
N LYS A 300 19.41 -0.70 -20.98
CA LYS A 300 20.14 0.50 -21.44
C LYS A 300 19.49 1.13 -22.67
N HIS A 301 19.18 0.30 -23.67
CA HIS A 301 18.51 0.77 -24.89
C HIS A 301 17.13 1.36 -24.58
N ARG A 302 16.34 0.68 -23.74
CA ARG A 302 15.02 1.15 -23.31
C ARG A 302 15.09 2.48 -22.57
N LEU A 303 16.07 2.63 -21.66
CA LEU A 303 16.32 3.89 -20.95
C LEU A 303 16.69 5.01 -21.93
N GLN A 304 17.55 4.75 -22.92
CA GLN A 304 17.91 5.74 -23.93
C GLN A 304 16.70 6.23 -24.74
N ILE A 305 15.83 5.31 -25.18
CA ILE A 305 14.60 5.64 -25.90
C ILE A 305 13.72 6.57 -25.06
N VAL A 306 13.43 6.22 -23.80
CA VAL A 306 12.56 7.06 -22.98
C VAL A 306 13.19 8.40 -22.63
N ARG A 307 14.52 8.46 -22.42
CA ARG A 307 15.24 9.73 -22.21
C ARG A 307 15.10 10.66 -23.42
N GLN A 308 15.14 10.12 -24.65
CA GLN A 308 14.93 10.90 -25.86
C GLN A 308 13.46 11.35 -25.98
N LEU A 309 12.52 10.43 -25.78
CA LEU A 309 11.09 10.69 -25.82
C LEU A 309 10.69 11.80 -24.83
N ALA A 310 11.11 11.68 -23.57
CA ALA A 310 10.80 12.65 -22.52
C ALA A 310 11.33 14.06 -22.84
N ARG A 311 12.56 14.17 -23.39
CA ARG A 311 13.12 15.46 -23.83
C ARG A 311 12.39 16.01 -25.05
N SER A 312 12.05 15.17 -26.03
CA SER A 312 11.31 15.61 -27.21
C SER A 312 9.90 16.12 -26.87
N ALA A 313 9.30 15.59 -25.81
CA ALA A 313 8.01 16.02 -25.29
C ALA A 313 8.10 17.26 -24.37
N GLY A 314 9.30 17.75 -24.04
CA GLY A 314 9.50 18.89 -23.14
C GLY A 314 9.23 18.60 -21.65
N LEU A 315 9.28 17.33 -21.23
CA LEU A 315 9.02 16.91 -19.85
C LEU A 315 10.12 17.35 -18.87
N ASP A 316 11.27 17.80 -19.38
CA ASP A 316 12.35 18.44 -18.62
C ASP A 316 11.95 19.84 -18.13
N GLN A 317 11.10 20.53 -18.89
CA GLN A 317 10.70 21.93 -18.68
C GLN A 317 9.33 22.06 -18.05
N LYS A 318 8.39 21.18 -18.39
CA LYS A 318 6.99 21.24 -17.94
C LYS A 318 6.58 19.96 -17.21
N THR A 319 5.79 20.12 -16.16
CA THR A 319 5.16 19.00 -15.42
C THR A 319 3.78 18.65 -15.98
N ILE A 320 3.16 19.56 -16.73
CA ILE A 320 1.87 19.34 -17.40
C ILE A 320 2.10 19.35 -18.91
N LEU A 321 1.65 18.31 -19.59
CA LEU A 321 1.79 18.16 -21.04
C LEU A 321 0.43 17.91 -21.70
N PRO A 322 0.13 18.55 -22.83
CA PRO A 322 -1.05 18.21 -23.61
C PRO A 322 -0.92 16.81 -24.22
N LEU A 323 -2.04 16.07 -24.24
CA LEU A 323 -2.24 14.83 -24.98
C LEU A 323 -3.23 15.08 -26.12
N GLU A 324 -3.66 14.03 -26.82
CA GLU A 324 -4.65 14.14 -27.89
C GLU A 324 -6.01 14.68 -27.39
N GLY A 325 -6.59 15.62 -28.15
CA GLY A 325 -7.88 16.25 -27.82
C GLY A 325 -7.77 17.22 -26.64
N ASN A 326 -8.75 17.20 -25.74
CA ASN A 326 -8.79 18.03 -24.53
C ASN A 326 -8.19 17.33 -23.30
N LYS A 327 -7.21 16.44 -23.52
CA LYS A 327 -6.58 15.66 -22.45
C LYS A 327 -5.23 16.24 -22.11
N TYR A 328 -4.92 16.24 -20.81
CA TYR A 328 -3.64 16.73 -20.30
C TYR A 328 -3.07 15.73 -19.31
N CYS A 329 -1.77 15.51 -19.37
CA CYS A 329 -1.04 14.64 -18.46
C CYS A 329 -0.26 15.48 -17.45
N ILE A 330 -0.46 15.20 -16.17
CA ILE A 330 0.24 15.82 -15.05
C ILE A 330 1.24 14.81 -14.50
N PHE A 331 2.51 15.19 -14.46
CA PHE A 331 3.62 14.43 -13.89
C PHE A 331 4.06 15.09 -12.59
N PRO A 332 3.51 14.67 -11.44
CA PRO A 332 3.72 15.38 -10.19
C PRO A 332 5.12 15.18 -9.61
N TRP A 333 5.82 14.11 -10.00
CA TRP A 333 7.13 13.71 -9.44
C TRP A 333 7.14 13.66 -7.90
N SER A 334 5.98 13.39 -7.31
CA SER A 334 5.74 13.32 -5.88
C SER A 334 5.23 11.93 -5.48
N GLY A 335 5.42 11.58 -4.22
CA GLY A 335 5.13 10.28 -3.67
C GLY A 335 3.63 9.99 -3.60
N THR A 336 3.28 8.78 -3.17
CA THR A 336 1.88 8.30 -3.19
C THR A 336 0.92 9.18 -2.39
N ILE A 337 1.35 9.73 -1.26
CA ILE A 337 0.50 10.59 -0.41
C ILE A 337 0.25 11.94 -1.11
N ALA A 338 1.30 12.60 -1.60
CA ALA A 338 1.17 13.84 -2.35
C ALA A 338 0.36 13.63 -3.63
N TYR A 339 0.59 12.56 -4.39
CA TYR A 339 -0.22 12.19 -5.57
C TYR A 339 -1.72 12.12 -5.25
N ARG A 340 -2.09 11.40 -4.17
CA ARG A 340 -3.50 11.29 -3.75
C ARG A 340 -4.06 12.63 -3.30
N THR A 341 -3.23 13.46 -2.67
CA THR A 341 -3.62 14.83 -2.29
C THR A 341 -3.92 15.65 -3.53
N LEU A 342 -3.07 15.60 -4.56
CA LEU A 342 -3.30 16.27 -5.85
C LEU A 342 -4.57 15.76 -6.54
N GLU A 343 -4.80 14.44 -6.56
CA GLU A 343 -6.03 13.86 -7.10
C GLU A 343 -7.28 14.39 -6.38
N ARG A 344 -7.21 14.62 -5.06
CA ARG A 344 -8.30 15.25 -4.30
C ARG A 344 -8.48 16.72 -4.66
N VAL A 345 -7.40 17.48 -4.81
CA VAL A 345 -7.46 18.88 -5.30
C VAL A 345 -8.17 18.94 -6.64
N LEU A 346 -7.77 18.07 -7.57
CA LEU A 346 -8.37 17.99 -8.91
C LEU A 346 -9.86 17.64 -8.87
N ASN A 347 -10.29 16.78 -7.94
CA ASN A 347 -11.68 16.35 -7.85
C ASN A 347 -12.59 17.30 -7.07
N PHE A 348 -12.10 17.98 -6.03
CA PHE A 348 -12.95 18.71 -5.09
C PHE A 348 -12.75 20.22 -5.11
N VAL A 349 -11.61 20.71 -5.59
CA VAL A 349 -11.30 22.15 -5.60
C VAL A 349 -11.41 22.72 -7.01
N VAL A 350 -10.72 22.10 -7.97
CA VAL A 350 -10.62 22.68 -9.32
C VAL A 350 -11.55 22.04 -10.35
N ARG A 351 -12.29 20.99 -9.98
CA ARG A 351 -13.14 20.21 -10.89
C ARG A 351 -14.18 21.06 -11.62
N GLU A 352 -14.93 21.86 -10.88
CA GLU A 352 -16.00 22.69 -11.44
C GLU A 352 -15.44 23.87 -12.24
N VAL A 353 -14.38 24.50 -11.72
CA VAL A 353 -13.72 25.66 -12.36
C VAL A 353 -13.18 25.30 -13.73
N LEU A 354 -12.54 24.13 -13.87
CA LEU A 354 -11.91 23.68 -15.11
C LEU A 354 -12.79 22.77 -15.98
N ASP A 355 -14.06 22.57 -15.59
CA ASP A 355 -14.99 21.64 -16.24
C ASP A 355 -14.37 20.24 -16.49
N ILE A 356 -13.70 19.68 -15.47
CA ILE A 356 -13.03 18.38 -15.59
C ILE A 356 -14.09 17.28 -15.75
N LYS A 357 -14.10 16.62 -16.93
CA LYS A 357 -14.99 15.50 -17.24
C LYS A 357 -14.49 14.22 -16.62
N ARG A 358 -13.20 13.91 -16.79
CA ARG A 358 -12.60 12.65 -16.34
C ARG A 358 -11.21 12.88 -15.76
N ILE A 359 -10.91 12.13 -14.70
CA ILE A 359 -9.58 11.97 -14.14
C ILE A 359 -9.22 10.49 -14.18
N SER A 360 -8.01 10.18 -14.63
CA SER A 360 -7.43 8.84 -14.60
C SER A 360 -5.93 8.93 -14.35
N GLY A 361 -5.24 7.81 -14.26
CA GLY A 361 -3.78 7.82 -14.15
C GLY A 361 -3.25 6.54 -13.56
N LYS A 362 -1.94 6.54 -13.30
CA LYS A 362 -1.23 5.43 -12.68
C LYS A 362 -0.49 5.95 -11.47
N SER A 363 -1.08 5.76 -10.28
CA SER A 363 -0.47 6.22 -9.04
C SER A 363 0.88 5.53 -8.77
N PRO A 364 1.92 6.27 -8.33
CA PRO A 364 2.00 7.73 -8.16
C PRO A 364 2.65 8.45 -9.35
N TYR A 365 2.77 7.82 -10.52
CA TYR A 365 3.59 8.29 -11.62
C TYR A 365 3.00 9.45 -12.40
N PHE A 366 1.71 9.38 -12.76
CA PHE A 366 1.05 10.43 -13.54
C PHE A 366 -0.47 10.44 -13.34
N LEU A 367 -1.08 11.59 -13.63
CA LEU A 367 -2.52 11.81 -13.74
C LEU A 367 -2.85 12.27 -15.15
N THR A 368 -4.03 11.93 -15.64
CA THR A 368 -4.59 12.45 -16.88
C THR A 368 -5.92 13.11 -16.55
N VAL A 369 -6.10 14.34 -17.00
CA VAL A 369 -7.35 15.09 -16.86
C VAL A 369 -7.91 15.37 -18.26
N GLU A 370 -9.21 15.16 -18.41
CA GLU A 370 -9.97 15.48 -19.63
C GLU A 370 -10.88 16.67 -19.32
N LEU A 371 -10.64 17.80 -20.00
CA LEU A 371 -11.38 19.04 -19.80
C LEU A 371 -12.53 19.13 -20.82
N GLY A 372 -13.64 19.74 -20.41
CA GLY A 372 -14.77 20.01 -21.31
C GLY A 372 -14.40 20.96 -22.46
N ASN A 373 -13.53 21.93 -22.19
CA ASN A 373 -13.01 22.91 -23.15
C ASN A 373 -11.47 22.87 -23.19
N ASN A 374 -10.86 23.30 -24.30
CA ASN A 374 -9.40 23.28 -24.49
C ASN A 374 -8.69 24.44 -23.75
N ASN A 375 -8.69 24.39 -22.41
CA ASN A 375 -8.21 25.46 -21.53
C ASN A 375 -6.92 25.09 -20.78
N TYR A 376 -5.87 24.67 -21.51
CA TYR A 376 -4.56 24.30 -20.94
C TYR A 376 -3.99 25.35 -19.97
N HIS A 377 -4.01 26.63 -20.36
CA HIS A 377 -3.45 27.72 -19.56
C HIS A 377 -4.22 27.96 -18.25
N GLU A 378 -5.52 27.66 -18.22
CA GLU A 378 -6.32 27.74 -17.00
C GLU A 378 -5.98 26.59 -16.04
N LEU A 379 -5.72 25.38 -16.54
CA LEU A 379 -5.31 24.25 -15.71
C LEU A 379 -4.01 24.55 -14.95
N GLU A 380 -2.99 25.06 -15.64
CA GLU A 380 -1.71 25.41 -15.01
C GLU A 380 -1.88 26.59 -14.03
N ALA A 381 -2.61 27.63 -14.42
CA ALA A 381 -2.84 28.80 -13.57
C ALA A 381 -3.64 28.46 -12.30
N GLU A 382 -4.67 27.61 -12.39
CA GLU A 382 -5.47 27.21 -11.22
C GLU A 382 -4.69 26.32 -10.26
N LEU A 383 -3.83 25.43 -10.77
CA LEU A 383 -2.95 24.63 -9.92
C LEU A 383 -1.89 25.49 -9.21
N VAL A 384 -1.33 26.49 -9.88
CA VAL A 384 -0.43 27.47 -9.26
C VAL A 384 -1.19 28.30 -8.22
N SER A 385 -2.37 28.79 -8.56
CA SER A 385 -3.24 29.55 -7.63
C SER A 385 -3.57 28.73 -6.38
N PHE A 386 -3.83 27.42 -6.54
CA PHE A 386 -4.03 26.51 -5.42
C PHE A 386 -2.82 26.47 -4.47
N CYS A 387 -1.60 26.35 -5.03
CA CYS A 387 -0.37 26.33 -4.24
C CYS A 387 -0.13 27.66 -3.50
N GLU A 388 -0.48 28.79 -4.12
CA GLU A 388 -0.32 30.15 -3.54
C GLU A 388 -1.36 30.47 -2.46
N LYS A 389 -2.61 29.98 -2.60
CA LYS A 389 -3.72 30.25 -1.66
C LYS A 389 -3.48 29.71 -0.24
N GLY A 390 -2.47 28.86 -0.03
CA GLY A 390 -2.10 28.36 1.29
C GLY A 390 -3.16 27.45 1.91
N LEU A 391 -3.93 26.74 1.09
CA LEU A 391 -4.97 25.82 1.52
C LEU A 391 -4.40 24.75 2.47
N THR A 392 -5.23 24.36 3.43
CA THR A 392 -4.94 23.35 4.43
C THR A 392 -5.52 22.00 4.01
N SER A 393 -5.06 20.92 4.65
CA SER A 393 -5.67 19.60 4.47
C SER A 393 -7.18 19.60 4.79
N ASP A 394 -7.65 20.44 5.72
CA ASP A 394 -9.06 20.52 6.09
C ASP A 394 -9.93 21.12 4.97
N ASP A 395 -9.37 22.02 4.15
CA ASP A 395 -10.05 22.60 2.99
C ASP A 395 -10.28 21.55 1.87
N LEU A 396 -9.47 20.49 1.85
CA LEU A 396 -9.60 19.38 0.90
C LEU A 396 -10.59 18.31 1.33
N MET A 397 -11.21 18.45 2.50
CA MET A 397 -12.12 17.47 3.05
C MET A 397 -13.57 17.82 2.71
N VAL A 398 -14.30 16.91 2.07
CA VAL A 398 -15.71 17.13 1.72
C VAL A 398 -16.55 17.19 3.00
N SER A 399 -17.57 18.04 3.05
CA SER A 399 -18.45 18.14 4.24
C SER A 399 -19.04 16.78 4.63
N GLY A 400 -18.89 16.38 5.89
CA GLY A 400 -19.35 15.09 6.41
C GLY A 400 -18.45 13.89 6.08
N GLU A 401 -17.37 14.07 5.32
CA GLU A 401 -16.43 13.00 5.00
C GLU A 401 -15.61 12.58 6.23
N ALA A 402 -15.63 11.27 6.52
CA ALA A 402 -14.87 10.61 7.56
C ALA A 402 -14.40 9.22 7.07
N PRO A 403 -13.27 9.14 6.36
CA PRO A 403 -12.79 7.89 5.79
C PRO A 403 -12.41 6.88 6.87
N LYS A 404 -12.83 5.62 6.69
CA LYS A 404 -12.50 4.50 7.58
C LYS A 404 -11.46 3.61 6.90
N LEU A 405 -10.21 3.71 7.33
CA LEU A 405 -9.06 3.06 6.71
C LEU A 405 -8.46 1.96 7.59
N GLN A 406 -8.52 2.14 8.91
CA GLN A 406 -8.03 1.21 9.91
C GLN A 406 -9.15 0.34 10.47
N LYS A 407 -8.75 -0.78 11.07
CA LYS A 407 -9.65 -1.84 11.56
C LYS A 407 -10.81 -1.34 12.42
N TYR A 408 -10.52 -0.43 13.36
CA TYR A 408 -11.51 0.04 14.34
C TYR A 408 -12.05 1.43 14.03
N ASP A 409 -11.78 1.98 12.84
CA ASP A 409 -12.27 3.31 12.47
C ASP A 409 -13.80 3.40 12.49
N GLU A 410 -14.52 2.28 12.37
CA GLU A 410 -15.97 2.28 12.54
C GLU A 410 -16.45 2.69 13.94
N PHE A 411 -15.59 2.57 14.96
CA PHE A 411 -15.87 2.90 16.35
C PHE A 411 -15.27 4.24 16.78
N ILE A 412 -14.79 5.04 15.83
CA ILE A 412 -14.20 6.35 16.09
C ILE A 412 -15.19 7.44 15.66
N PRO A 413 -15.36 8.50 16.47
CA PRO A 413 -16.12 9.69 16.06
C PRO A 413 -15.65 10.29 14.73
N ASN A 414 -16.61 10.68 13.88
CA ASN A 414 -16.31 11.21 12.55
C ASN A 414 -15.37 12.43 12.56
N ASN A 415 -15.49 13.30 13.55
CA ASN A 415 -14.62 14.48 13.67
C ASN A 415 -13.16 14.10 13.94
N LEU A 416 -12.92 13.05 14.74
CA LEU A 416 -11.57 12.53 15.01
C LEU A 416 -11.00 11.81 13.78
N LEU A 417 -11.81 11.00 13.08
CA LEU A 417 -11.40 10.37 11.82
C LEU A 417 -11.03 11.41 10.76
N ARG A 418 -11.83 12.46 10.64
CA ARG A 418 -11.57 13.56 9.69
C ARG A 418 -10.23 14.23 9.98
N LYS A 419 -9.95 14.53 11.25
CA LYS A 419 -8.66 15.10 11.69
C LYS A 419 -7.48 14.18 11.40
N ALA A 420 -7.61 12.89 11.71
CA ALA A 420 -6.56 11.90 11.43
C ALA A 420 -6.31 11.76 9.92
N PHE A 421 -7.37 11.68 9.11
CA PHE A 421 -7.24 11.60 7.67
C PHE A 421 -6.55 12.84 7.08
N ALA A 422 -6.96 14.03 7.50
CA ALA A 422 -6.37 15.29 7.06
C ALA A 422 -4.88 15.42 7.40
N THR A 423 -4.47 14.87 8.54
CA THR A 423 -3.08 14.97 9.02
C THR A 423 -2.18 13.85 8.47
N ASP A 424 -2.65 12.62 8.50
CA ASP A 424 -1.81 11.43 8.29
C ASP A 424 -1.87 10.88 6.86
N TYR A 425 -2.89 11.27 6.08
CA TYR A 425 -3.15 10.71 4.74
C TYR A 425 -3.18 11.75 3.63
N MET A 426 -2.94 13.02 3.95
CA MET A 426 -2.79 14.12 2.99
C MET A 426 -1.51 14.90 3.26
N ASN A 427 -0.88 15.37 2.19
CA ASN A 427 0.31 16.19 2.27
C ASN A 427 0.21 17.33 1.26
N VAL A 428 -0.37 18.45 1.71
CA VAL A 428 -0.52 19.66 0.89
C VAL A 428 0.81 20.40 0.72
N GLU A 429 1.74 20.26 1.68
CA GLU A 429 3.05 20.91 1.60
C GLU A 429 3.89 20.37 0.43
N GLU A 430 3.84 19.06 0.19
CA GLU A 430 4.52 18.43 -0.94
C GLU A 430 3.90 18.73 -2.32
N LEU A 431 2.75 19.43 -2.37
CA LEU A 431 2.17 19.90 -3.63
C LEU A 431 2.74 21.23 -4.11
N LYS A 432 3.41 21.99 -3.23
CA LYS A 432 3.88 23.36 -3.51
C LYS A 432 5.19 23.43 -4.34
N ILE A 433 5.43 22.46 -5.22
CA ILE A 433 6.72 22.28 -5.93
C ILE A 433 6.71 22.92 -7.31
#